data_AF-A0AA43JI90-F1
#
_entry.id   AF-A0AA43JI90-F1
#
_cell.length_a   1.000
_cell.length_b   1.000
_cell.length_c   1.000
_cell.angle_alpha   90.00
_cell.angle_beta   90.00
_cell.angle_gamma   90.00
#
_symmetry.space_group_name_H-M   'P 1'
#
loop_
_entity.id
_entity.type
_entity.pdbx_description
1 polymer ?
#
loop_
_entity_poly.entity_id
_entity_poly.type
_entity_poly.pdbx_seq_one_letter_code
_entity_poly.pdbx_strand_id
1 'polypeptide(L)'
;MAFPDQYSTVTGGLTLNRFTPFDGLGNKYDSTVGNTLGFNLITFSWTQHWHGTWEGWSTNLTAGISPTADEPTQYFQNKVVHQLRQLPTVPTVDPRKETDVMIDGSLTRWFPLFRPKVIFMGAGFSVGTIYQQGFLRGGVRRLPITPTLYSGSWGDVSARASVLGRISYQDNGSTIHDVRQTAGLVQPAIAFGQYVTTETGETIPTWEIEFALMWDSGIFVNTTGQSQKQFAWSLAASAGPVRFETWNDSMGHISERDYGPSYGVALTVDVLRAWNIMQGFRSKPTPEQPASS
;
A
#
# COMPACT_ATOMS: atom_id res chain seq x y z
N MET A 1 0.91 -0.48 -1.44
CA MET A 1 1.32 -1.75 -2.06
C MET A 1 0.80 -2.86 -1.18
N ALA A 2 0.33 -3.98 -1.74
CA ALA A 2 -0.40 -5.00 -0.97
C ALA A 2 0.48 -6.01 -0.19
N PHE A 3 1.80 -5.87 -0.23
CA PHE A 3 2.73 -6.78 0.43
C PHE A 3 2.61 -6.72 1.97
N PRO A 4 2.72 -7.86 2.68
CA PRO A 4 2.87 -7.84 4.14
C PRO A 4 4.20 -7.21 4.56
N ASP A 5 4.23 -6.62 5.77
CA ASP A 5 5.46 -6.08 6.34
C ASP A 5 6.45 -7.19 6.68
N GLN A 6 7.68 -7.04 6.24
CA GLN A 6 8.76 -8.02 6.44
C GLN A 6 9.49 -7.86 7.78
N TYR A 7 9.05 -6.91 8.60
CA TYR A 7 9.60 -6.59 9.92
C TYR A 7 8.51 -6.04 10.84
N SER A 8 8.76 -6.03 12.14
CA SER A 8 7.81 -5.49 13.12
C SER A 8 7.73 -3.97 13.03
N THR A 9 6.52 -3.41 13.00
CA THR A 9 6.29 -1.98 12.82
C THR A 9 5.03 -1.50 13.53
N VAL A 10 5.02 -0.23 13.92
CA VAL A 10 3.81 0.50 14.28
C VAL A 10 3.75 1.71 13.37
N THR A 11 2.80 1.72 12.45
CA THR A 11 2.70 2.73 11.40
C THR A 11 1.42 3.53 11.56
N GLY A 12 1.55 4.85 11.55
CA GLY A 12 0.42 5.77 11.38
C GLY A 12 0.53 6.46 10.03
N GLY A 13 -0.59 6.71 9.36
CA GLY A 13 -0.54 7.36 8.05
C GLY A 13 -1.85 7.90 7.54
N LEU A 14 -1.74 8.60 6.42
CA LEU A 14 -2.86 9.10 5.63
C LEU A 14 -2.80 8.44 4.26
N THR A 15 -3.88 7.76 3.90
CA THR A 15 -4.12 7.24 2.57
C THR A 15 -5.22 8.08 1.94
N LEU A 16 -4.95 8.64 0.77
CA LEU A 16 -5.89 9.42 -0.02
C LEU A 16 -6.12 8.67 -1.31
N ASN A 17 -7.37 8.30 -1.58
CA ASN A 17 -7.75 7.62 -2.80
C ASN A 17 -9.16 8.05 -3.17
N ARG A 18 -9.51 7.89 -4.45
CA ARG A 18 -10.83 8.25 -4.96
C ARG A 18 -11.27 7.21 -5.97
N PHE A 19 -12.58 7.01 -6.04
CA PHE A 19 -13.22 6.28 -7.12
C PHE A 19 -14.32 7.15 -7.72
N THR A 20 -14.33 7.26 -9.05
CA THR A 20 -15.41 7.88 -9.82
C THR A 20 -16.16 6.84 -10.63
N PRO A 21 -17.50 6.91 -10.73
CA PRO A 21 -18.27 6.00 -11.57
C PRO A 21 -18.20 6.36 -13.06
N PHE A 22 -17.34 7.29 -13.46
CA PHE A 22 -17.10 7.67 -14.85
C PHE A 22 -15.62 7.51 -15.19
N ASP A 23 -15.35 7.13 -16.44
CA ASP A 23 -13.99 7.08 -17.01
C ASP A 23 -13.52 8.47 -17.48
N GLY A 24 -12.28 8.54 -18.00
CA GLY A 24 -11.71 9.79 -18.52
C GLY A 24 -12.39 10.34 -19.78
N LEU A 25 -13.27 9.55 -20.42
CA LEU A 25 -14.08 9.92 -21.59
C LEU A 25 -15.51 10.32 -21.21
N GLY A 26 -15.87 10.21 -19.92
CA GLY A 26 -17.21 10.52 -19.42
C GLY A 26 -18.21 9.37 -19.60
N ASN A 27 -17.77 8.18 -20.02
CA ASN A 27 -18.63 7.01 -20.01
C ASN A 27 -18.85 6.59 -18.56
N LYS A 28 -20.09 6.28 -18.22
CA LYS A 28 -20.42 5.70 -16.93
C LYS A 28 -19.85 4.28 -16.89
N TYR A 29 -18.99 3.99 -15.91
CA TYR A 29 -18.81 2.62 -15.46
C TYR A 29 -20.20 2.15 -15.05
N ASP A 30 -20.72 1.06 -15.63
CA ASP A 30 -22.03 0.47 -15.29
C ASP A 30 -22.16 -0.01 -13.82
N SER A 31 -21.33 0.54 -12.92
CA SER A 31 -21.30 0.40 -11.48
C SER A 31 -22.65 0.67 -10.83
N THR A 32 -22.99 -0.18 -9.87
CA THR A 32 -24.08 0.02 -8.91
C THR A 32 -23.84 1.20 -7.96
N VAL A 33 -22.61 1.74 -7.93
CA VAL A 33 -22.25 2.94 -7.17
C VAL A 33 -22.51 4.18 -8.02
N GLY A 34 -23.54 4.96 -7.66
CA GLY A 34 -23.95 6.16 -8.40
C GLY A 34 -23.14 7.43 -8.09
N ASN A 35 -22.33 7.41 -7.03
CA ASN A 35 -21.67 8.60 -6.46
C ASN A 35 -20.14 8.48 -6.56
N THR A 36 -19.45 9.63 -6.57
CA THR A 36 -18.00 9.67 -6.32
C THR A 36 -17.71 9.32 -4.87
N LEU A 37 -16.78 8.38 -4.65
CA LEU A 37 -16.35 7.93 -3.32
C LEU A 37 -14.92 8.40 -3.04
N GLY A 38 -14.72 9.13 -1.94
CA GLY A 38 -13.40 9.38 -1.37
C GLY A 38 -13.03 8.31 -0.35
N PHE A 39 -11.85 7.72 -0.51
CA PHE A 39 -11.25 6.78 0.44
C PHE A 39 -10.01 7.44 1.07
N ASN A 40 -10.27 8.45 1.90
CA ASN A 40 -9.26 9.29 2.56
C ASN A 40 -8.96 8.83 4.00
N LEU A 41 -8.47 7.60 4.14
CA LEU A 41 -8.31 6.94 5.44
C LEU A 41 -7.09 7.46 6.20
N ILE A 42 -7.33 7.93 7.42
CA ILE A 42 -6.30 7.94 8.46
C ILE A 42 -6.19 6.50 8.96
N THR A 43 -4.99 5.94 8.93
CA THR A 43 -4.74 4.54 9.25
C THR A 43 -3.73 4.40 10.39
N PHE A 44 -3.96 3.41 11.23
CA PHE A 44 -3.02 2.92 12.21
C PHE A 44 -2.85 1.42 12.01
N SER A 45 -1.61 0.98 11.87
CA SER A 45 -1.24 -0.41 11.62
C SER A 45 -0.20 -0.86 12.62
N TRP A 46 -0.40 -2.04 13.19
CA TRP A 46 0.57 -2.73 14.03
C TRP A 46 0.89 -4.07 13.40
N THR A 47 2.16 -4.31 13.12
CA THR A 47 2.68 -5.61 12.69
C THR A 47 3.70 -6.11 13.70
N GLN A 48 3.52 -7.34 14.16
CA GLN A 48 4.45 -8.04 15.05
C GLN A 48 4.94 -9.31 14.36
N HIS A 49 6.25 -9.46 14.25
CA HIS A 49 6.90 -10.73 13.95
C HIS A 49 7.17 -11.46 15.27
N TRP A 50 6.70 -12.70 15.37
CA TRP A 50 6.77 -13.48 16.60
C TRP A 50 8.05 -14.32 16.66
N HIS A 51 8.50 -14.57 17.90
CA HIS A 51 9.67 -15.38 18.20
C HIS A 51 9.30 -16.60 19.08
N GLY A 52 10.27 -17.50 19.28
CA GLY A 52 10.07 -18.70 20.09
C GLY A 52 9.16 -19.71 19.40
N THR A 53 8.11 -20.18 20.07
CA THR A 53 7.18 -21.18 19.50
C THR A 53 6.45 -20.69 18.24
N TRP A 54 6.34 -19.36 18.08
CA TRP A 54 5.70 -18.73 16.92
C TRP A 54 6.71 -18.17 15.91
N GLU A 55 8.00 -18.54 16.01
CA GLU A 55 9.06 -18.07 15.12
C GLU A 55 8.70 -18.23 13.65
N GLY A 56 8.75 -17.14 12.89
CA GLY A 56 8.39 -17.09 11.47
C GLY A 56 6.91 -16.80 11.19
N TRP A 57 6.10 -16.56 12.22
CA TRP A 57 4.77 -15.97 12.03
C TRP A 57 4.80 -14.46 12.25
N SER A 58 3.94 -13.73 11.55
CA SER A 58 3.66 -12.33 11.82
C SER A 58 2.16 -12.07 11.88
N THR A 59 1.73 -11.26 12.83
CA THR A 59 0.35 -10.77 12.94
C THR A 59 0.32 -9.30 12.54
N ASN A 60 -0.68 -8.91 11.76
CA ASN A 60 -0.97 -7.52 11.47
C ASN A 60 -2.41 -7.19 11.85
N LEU A 61 -2.60 -6.01 12.44
CA LEU A 61 -3.90 -5.38 12.67
C LEU A 61 -3.82 -3.95 12.18
N THR A 62 -4.73 -3.57 11.29
CA THR A 62 -4.87 -2.20 10.78
C THR A 62 -6.28 -1.70 11.07
N ALA A 63 -6.40 -0.46 11.49
CA ALA A 63 -7.68 0.23 11.60
C ALA A 63 -7.58 1.55 10.85
N GLY A 64 -8.65 1.91 10.15
CA GLY A 64 -8.75 3.15 9.41
C GLY A 64 -10.11 3.81 9.56
N ILE A 65 -10.10 5.14 9.55
CA ILE A 65 -11.30 5.97 9.56
C ILE A 65 -11.14 7.11 8.55
N SER A 66 -12.20 7.43 7.82
CA SER A 66 -12.17 8.45 6.76
C SER A 66 -13.48 9.21 6.68
N PRO A 67 -13.47 10.55 6.54
CA PRO A 67 -14.56 11.23 5.88
C PRO A 67 -14.56 10.83 4.39
N THR A 68 -15.72 10.58 3.81
CA THR A 68 -15.81 9.99 2.45
C THR A 68 -15.91 11.04 1.34
N ALA A 69 -15.77 12.31 1.71
CA ALA A 69 -15.67 13.41 0.77
C ALA A 69 -14.49 13.17 -0.16
N ASP A 70 -14.62 13.63 -1.41
CA ASP A 70 -13.66 13.40 -2.48
C ASP A 70 -12.46 14.37 -2.43
N GLU A 71 -12.53 15.42 -1.63
CA GLU A 71 -11.41 16.30 -1.30
C GLU A 71 -10.58 15.75 -0.13
N PRO A 72 -9.23 15.88 -0.14
CA PRO A 72 -8.41 16.69 -1.05
C PRO A 72 -7.98 15.98 -2.36
N THR A 73 -8.42 14.73 -2.56
CA THR A 73 -7.95 13.87 -3.65
C THR A 73 -8.39 14.39 -5.02
N GLN A 74 -9.62 14.90 -5.13
CA GLN A 74 -10.13 15.58 -6.32
C GLN A 74 -9.24 16.75 -6.72
N TYR A 75 -8.94 17.66 -5.80
CA TYR A 75 -8.06 18.79 -6.05
C TYR A 75 -6.70 18.34 -6.57
N PHE A 76 -6.05 17.39 -5.89
CA PHE A 76 -4.71 16.95 -6.29
C PHE A 76 -4.70 16.28 -7.66
N GLN A 77 -5.68 15.41 -7.94
CA GLN A 77 -5.79 14.76 -9.25
C GLN A 77 -6.00 15.80 -10.36
N ASN A 78 -7.04 16.64 -10.24
CA ASN A 78 -7.45 17.52 -11.33
C ASN A 78 -6.59 18.79 -11.46
N LYS A 79 -6.14 19.39 -10.36
CA LYS A 79 -5.41 20.67 -10.36
C LYS A 79 -3.89 20.55 -10.30
N VAL A 80 -3.36 19.41 -9.87
CA VAL A 80 -1.90 19.21 -9.84
C VAL A 80 -1.49 18.25 -10.93
N VAL A 81 -1.93 16.99 -10.87
CA VAL A 81 -1.46 15.94 -11.77
C VAL A 81 -1.97 16.14 -13.19
N HIS A 82 -3.28 16.32 -13.37
CA HIS A 82 -3.88 16.47 -14.70
C HIS A 82 -3.45 17.79 -15.34
N GLN A 83 -3.33 18.87 -14.57
CA GLN A 83 -2.80 20.14 -15.09
C GLN A 83 -1.33 20.00 -15.54
N LEU A 84 -0.47 19.39 -14.72
CA LEU A 84 0.95 19.18 -15.06
C LEU A 84 1.13 18.31 -16.30
N ARG A 85 0.27 17.29 -16.45
CA ARG A 85 0.32 16.33 -17.55
C ARG A 85 -0.54 16.73 -18.77
N GLN A 86 -1.24 17.86 -18.72
CA GLN A 86 -2.17 18.34 -19.77
C GLN A 86 -3.32 17.37 -20.07
N LEU A 87 -3.94 16.83 -19.02
CA LEU A 87 -5.01 15.83 -19.09
C LEU A 87 -6.37 16.49 -18.81
N PRO A 88 -7.47 15.99 -19.42
CA PRO A 88 -8.82 16.43 -19.08
C PRO A 88 -9.14 16.11 -17.62
N THR A 89 -9.91 16.96 -16.96
CA THR A 89 -10.34 16.74 -15.57
C THR A 89 -11.34 15.60 -15.48
N VAL A 90 -11.23 14.76 -14.46
CA VAL A 90 -12.24 13.72 -14.19
C VAL A 90 -13.44 14.37 -13.51
N PRO A 91 -14.67 14.22 -14.06
CA PRO A 91 -15.87 14.78 -13.48
C PRO A 91 -16.19 14.12 -12.13
N THR A 92 -16.99 14.80 -11.33
CA THR A 92 -17.41 14.36 -10.01
C THR A 92 -18.92 14.41 -9.96
N VAL A 93 -19.53 13.36 -9.43
CA VAL A 93 -20.99 13.24 -9.33
C VAL A 93 -21.34 12.97 -7.87
N ASP A 94 -22.14 13.89 -7.31
CA ASP A 94 -22.67 13.87 -5.95
C ASP A 94 -21.78 13.16 -4.92
N PRO A 95 -20.68 13.80 -4.47
CA PRO A 95 -19.76 13.20 -3.51
C PRO A 95 -20.51 12.69 -2.28
N ARG A 96 -20.33 11.41 -1.95
CA ARG A 96 -20.89 10.86 -0.72
C ARG A 96 -20.19 11.49 0.49
N LYS A 97 -20.95 12.01 1.45
CA LYS A 97 -20.44 12.64 2.67
C LYS A 97 -20.87 11.87 3.90
N GLU A 98 -20.12 10.83 4.21
CA GLU A 98 -20.28 9.98 5.38
C GLU A 98 -18.92 9.75 6.05
N THR A 99 -18.91 8.92 7.09
CA THR A 99 -17.68 8.44 7.73
C THR A 99 -17.58 6.94 7.50
N ASP A 100 -16.49 6.52 6.86
CA ASP A 100 -16.20 5.11 6.66
C ASP A 100 -15.14 4.63 7.66
N VAL A 101 -15.32 3.40 8.13
CA VAL A 101 -14.40 2.71 9.04
C VAL A 101 -14.06 1.35 8.43
N MET A 102 -12.78 0.99 8.48
CA MET A 102 -12.28 -0.33 8.08
C MET A 102 -11.33 -0.87 9.13
N ILE A 103 -11.41 -2.18 9.37
CA ILE A 103 -10.50 -2.93 10.23
C ILE A 103 -10.01 -4.12 9.44
N ASP A 104 -8.70 -4.27 9.36
CA ASP A 104 -8.01 -5.35 8.67
C ASP A 104 -7.20 -6.17 9.67
N GLY A 105 -7.26 -7.49 9.55
CA GLY A 105 -6.47 -8.40 10.34
C GLY A 105 -5.81 -9.45 9.46
N SER A 106 -4.56 -9.81 9.73
CA SER A 106 -3.93 -10.92 9.02
C SER A 106 -2.90 -11.69 9.85
N LEU A 107 -2.74 -12.95 9.50
CA LEU A 107 -1.70 -13.84 10.00
C LEU A 107 -0.89 -14.34 8.81
N THR A 108 0.43 -14.14 8.85
CA THR A 108 1.33 -14.47 7.74
C THR A 108 2.47 -15.34 8.25
N ARG A 109 2.71 -16.46 7.57
CA ARG A 109 3.87 -17.34 7.76
C ARG A 109 4.97 -16.93 6.79
N TRP A 110 6.17 -16.77 7.31
CA TRP A 110 7.38 -16.43 6.58
C TRP A 110 8.33 -17.63 6.52
N PHE A 111 8.90 -17.85 5.34
CA PHE A 111 9.86 -18.92 5.10
C PHE A 111 11.18 -18.33 4.56
N PRO A 112 12.32 -18.82 5.06
CA PRO A 112 13.62 -18.51 4.50
C PRO A 112 13.77 -19.15 3.11
N LEU A 113 14.25 -18.37 2.15
CA LEU A 113 14.89 -18.89 0.95
C LEU A 113 16.35 -18.43 1.09
N PHE A 114 17.16 -19.23 1.79
CA PHE A 114 18.43 -18.80 2.40
C PHE A 114 18.24 -17.75 3.52
N ARG A 115 19.28 -16.99 3.89
CA ARG A 115 19.13 -15.74 4.66
C ARG A 115 19.09 -14.61 3.64
N PRO A 116 17.99 -13.84 3.49
CA PRO A 116 16.90 -13.56 4.45
C PRO A 116 15.55 -14.29 4.25
N LYS A 117 14.59 -14.08 5.17
CA LYS A 117 13.18 -14.54 5.07
C LYS A 117 12.44 -13.80 3.96
N VAL A 118 12.16 -14.46 2.82
CA VAL A 118 11.61 -13.78 1.62
C VAL A 118 10.32 -14.40 1.11
N ILE A 119 10.00 -15.65 1.42
CA ILE A 119 8.74 -16.27 0.99
C ILE A 119 7.69 -16.06 2.08
N PHE A 120 6.45 -15.75 1.70
CA PHE A 120 5.34 -15.60 2.63
C PHE A 120 4.07 -16.27 2.13
N MET A 121 3.25 -16.73 3.08
CA MET A 121 1.88 -17.19 2.86
C MET A 121 1.04 -16.77 4.04
N GLY A 122 -0.16 -16.25 3.81
CA GLY A 122 -1.00 -15.76 4.89
C GLY A 122 -2.47 -15.67 4.52
N ALA A 123 -3.27 -15.50 5.55
CA ALA A 123 -4.70 -15.28 5.46
C ALA A 123 -5.08 -14.05 6.27
N GLY A 124 -6.20 -13.43 5.93
CA GLY A 124 -6.70 -12.28 6.65
C GLY A 124 -8.12 -11.93 6.29
N PHE A 125 -8.58 -10.84 6.90
CA PHE A 125 -9.89 -10.28 6.68
C PHE A 125 -9.81 -8.75 6.67
N SER A 126 -10.84 -8.16 6.07
CA SER A 126 -11.15 -6.73 6.07
C SER A 126 -12.63 -6.58 6.36
N VAL A 127 -13.00 -5.83 7.39
CA VAL A 127 -14.40 -5.60 7.76
C VAL A 127 -14.63 -4.13 8.07
N GLY A 128 -15.79 -3.61 7.70
CA GLY A 128 -16.10 -2.21 7.91
C GLY A 128 -17.33 -1.77 7.14
N THR A 129 -17.49 -0.46 7.02
CA THR A 129 -18.63 0.14 6.33
C THR A 129 -18.56 -0.05 4.81
N ILE A 130 -17.34 -0.13 4.24
CA ILE A 130 -17.14 -0.12 2.79
C ILE A 130 -17.57 -1.45 2.16
N TYR A 131 -16.87 -2.52 2.53
CA TYR A 131 -17.13 -3.89 2.14
C TYR A 131 -16.55 -4.83 3.20
N GLN A 132 -16.90 -6.11 3.10
CA GLN A 132 -16.30 -7.16 3.92
C GLN A 132 -15.54 -8.13 3.04
N GLN A 133 -14.45 -8.68 3.56
CA GLN A 133 -13.60 -9.56 2.77
C GLN A 133 -12.81 -10.52 3.65
N GLY A 134 -12.71 -11.77 3.19
CA GLY A 134 -11.67 -12.70 3.60
C GLY A 134 -10.67 -12.90 2.45
N PHE A 135 -9.40 -13.10 2.75
CA PHE A 135 -8.39 -13.32 1.71
C PHE A 135 -7.32 -14.34 2.09
N LEU A 136 -6.76 -14.96 1.06
CA LEU A 136 -5.50 -15.70 1.10
C LEU A 136 -4.50 -14.98 0.21
N ARG A 137 -3.25 -14.85 0.68
CA ARG A 137 -2.16 -14.26 -0.08
C ARG A 137 -0.88 -15.07 0.07
N GLY A 138 -0.02 -14.98 -0.93
CA GLY A 138 1.31 -15.55 -0.86
C GLY A 138 2.22 -14.97 -1.92
N GLY A 139 3.52 -15.20 -1.76
CA GLY A 139 4.50 -14.70 -2.71
C GLY A 139 5.91 -14.61 -2.15
N VAL A 140 6.69 -13.76 -2.80
CA VAL A 140 8.08 -13.47 -2.48
C VAL A 140 8.24 -11.98 -2.25
N ARG A 141 8.95 -11.59 -1.20
CA ARG A 141 9.20 -10.20 -0.82
C ARG A 141 10.71 -9.93 -0.76
N ARG A 142 11.15 -8.96 -1.56
CA ARG A 142 12.52 -8.42 -1.56
C ARG A 142 13.59 -9.51 -1.71
N LEU A 143 13.39 -10.44 -2.66
CA LEU A 143 14.41 -11.40 -3.07
C LEU A 143 15.56 -10.64 -3.74
N PRO A 144 16.80 -10.73 -3.25
CA PRO A 144 17.94 -10.11 -3.90
C PRO A 144 18.13 -10.67 -5.31
N ILE A 145 18.10 -9.80 -6.33
CA ILE A 145 18.46 -10.14 -7.71
C ILE A 145 19.95 -9.85 -7.90
N THR A 146 20.37 -8.66 -7.46
CA THR A 146 21.77 -8.22 -7.47
C THR A 146 22.12 -7.74 -6.06
N PRO A 147 22.92 -8.52 -5.29
CA PRO A 147 23.19 -8.22 -3.88
C PRO A 147 23.96 -6.91 -3.70
N THR A 148 24.77 -6.50 -4.68
CA THR A 148 25.45 -5.20 -4.70
C THR A 148 25.43 -4.64 -6.11
N LEU A 149 24.48 -3.76 -6.39
CA LEU A 149 24.37 -2.99 -7.64
C LEU A 149 25.34 -1.80 -7.63
N TYR A 150 25.51 -1.17 -6.47
CA TYR A 150 26.41 -0.06 -6.25
C TYR A 150 26.96 -0.14 -4.82
N SER A 151 28.25 0.17 -4.65
CA SER A 151 28.89 0.32 -3.35
C SER A 151 29.68 1.63 -3.37
N GLY A 152 29.43 2.50 -2.39
CA GLY A 152 30.02 3.84 -2.36
C GLY A 152 29.46 4.69 -1.23
N SER A 153 29.39 6.01 -1.45
CA SER A 153 28.98 6.98 -0.42
C SER A 153 27.53 6.79 0.06
N TRP A 154 26.71 6.04 -0.68
CA TRP A 154 25.31 5.73 -0.34
C TRP A 154 25.16 4.36 0.35
N GLY A 155 26.29 3.70 0.64
CA GLY A 155 26.35 2.32 1.13
C GLY A 155 26.12 1.28 0.03
N ASP A 156 25.98 0.02 0.43
CA ASP A 156 25.71 -1.09 -0.48
C ASP A 156 24.23 -1.07 -0.90
N VAL A 157 24.01 -0.75 -2.17
CA VAL A 157 22.69 -0.70 -2.81
C VAL A 157 22.43 -2.03 -3.49
N SER A 158 21.26 -2.61 -3.25
CA SER A 158 20.85 -3.88 -3.87
C SER A 158 19.58 -3.70 -4.70
N ALA A 159 19.47 -4.47 -5.78
CA ALA A 159 18.25 -4.62 -6.56
C ALA A 159 17.50 -5.87 -6.09
N ARG A 160 16.20 -5.74 -5.82
CA ARG A 160 15.37 -6.80 -5.25
C ARG A 160 14.05 -6.96 -5.99
N ALA A 161 13.60 -8.19 -6.17
CA ALA A 161 12.31 -8.52 -6.76
C ALA A 161 11.31 -8.94 -5.69
N SER A 162 10.04 -8.62 -5.92
CA SER A 162 8.92 -9.13 -5.16
C SER A 162 7.80 -9.56 -6.11
N VAL A 163 7.00 -10.53 -5.68
CA VAL A 163 5.76 -10.91 -6.35
C VAL A 163 4.75 -11.32 -5.30
N LEU A 164 3.51 -10.86 -5.44
CA LEU A 164 2.40 -11.25 -4.59
C LEU A 164 1.24 -11.73 -5.45
N GLY A 165 0.64 -12.84 -5.03
CA GLY A 165 -0.67 -13.28 -5.47
C GLY A 165 -1.64 -13.25 -4.30
N ARG A 166 -2.88 -12.84 -4.55
CA ARG A 166 -3.94 -12.82 -3.55
C ARG A 166 -5.26 -13.24 -4.19
N ILE A 167 -6.02 -14.04 -3.49
CA ILE A 167 -7.41 -14.36 -3.79
C ILE A 167 -8.26 -13.95 -2.60
N SER A 168 -9.45 -13.43 -2.87
CA SER A 168 -10.31 -12.88 -1.85
C SER A 168 -11.76 -13.27 -2.12
N TYR A 169 -12.49 -13.51 -1.04
CA TYR A 169 -13.94 -13.62 -1.05
C TYR A 169 -14.51 -12.34 -0.43
N GLN A 170 -15.42 -11.67 -1.13
CA GLN A 170 -15.97 -10.38 -0.74
C GLN A 170 -17.47 -10.50 -0.51
N ASP A 171 -17.93 -9.74 0.46
CA ASP A 171 -19.34 -9.55 0.77
C ASP A 171 -19.64 -8.05 0.90
N ASN A 172 -20.91 -7.71 0.83
CA ASN A 172 -21.34 -6.33 0.83
C ASN A 172 -21.03 -5.60 2.14
N GLY A 173 -21.02 -4.28 2.05
CA GLY A 173 -20.94 -3.35 3.17
C GLY A 173 -22.17 -2.45 3.23
N SER A 174 -22.17 -1.54 4.21
CA SER A 174 -23.17 -0.48 4.28
C SER A 174 -23.00 0.58 3.19
N THR A 175 -21.80 0.69 2.61
CA THR A 175 -21.47 1.67 1.56
C THR A 175 -21.56 1.07 0.17
N ILE A 176 -21.03 -0.15 -0.03
CA ILE A 176 -21.07 -0.85 -1.32
C ILE A 176 -21.94 -2.10 -1.16
N HIS A 177 -23.15 -2.04 -1.70
CA HIS A 177 -24.15 -3.09 -1.54
C HIS A 177 -24.00 -4.25 -2.53
N ASP A 178 -23.34 -4.00 -3.68
CA ASP A 178 -23.04 -5.00 -4.69
C ASP A 178 -21.53 -5.04 -4.95
N VAL A 179 -20.90 -6.14 -4.57
CA VAL A 179 -19.47 -6.40 -4.79
C VAL A 179 -19.29 -7.71 -5.53
N ARG A 180 -18.17 -7.83 -6.24
CA ARG A 180 -17.78 -9.09 -6.84
C ARG A 180 -17.43 -10.10 -5.75
N GLN A 181 -18.16 -11.22 -5.66
CA GLN A 181 -17.94 -12.24 -4.63
C GLN A 181 -16.50 -12.77 -4.56
N THR A 182 -15.79 -12.86 -5.68
CA THR A 182 -14.40 -13.34 -5.73
C THR A 182 -13.49 -12.36 -6.44
N ALA A 183 -12.37 -11.99 -5.83
CA ALA A 183 -11.37 -11.14 -6.45
C ALA A 183 -9.96 -11.76 -6.40
N GLY A 184 -9.22 -11.60 -7.49
CA GLY A 184 -7.81 -11.94 -7.59
C GLY A 184 -6.95 -10.69 -7.80
N LEU A 185 -5.78 -10.68 -7.17
CA LEU A 185 -4.77 -9.63 -7.33
C LEU A 185 -3.39 -10.28 -7.54
N VAL A 186 -2.65 -9.76 -8.51
CA VAL A 186 -1.25 -10.13 -8.77
C VAL A 186 -0.42 -8.85 -8.83
N GLN A 187 0.66 -8.80 -8.06
CA GLN A 187 1.49 -7.61 -7.94
C GLN A 187 2.99 -7.96 -7.98
N PRO A 188 3.64 -7.97 -9.16
CA PRO A 188 5.10 -7.96 -9.26
C PRO A 188 5.67 -6.58 -8.91
N ALA A 189 6.87 -6.55 -8.32
CA ALA A 189 7.57 -5.32 -7.99
C ALA A 189 9.10 -5.47 -8.06
N ILE A 190 9.77 -4.37 -8.35
CA ILE A 190 11.23 -4.24 -8.30
C ILE A 190 11.56 -3.08 -7.37
N ALA A 191 12.53 -3.31 -6.49
CA ALA A 191 12.99 -2.35 -5.51
C ALA A 191 14.50 -2.13 -5.61
N PHE A 192 14.91 -0.88 -5.42
CA PHE A 192 16.31 -0.45 -5.33
C PHE A 192 16.49 0.25 -3.99
N GLY A 193 17.48 -0.19 -3.22
CA GLY A 193 17.66 0.40 -1.90
C GLY A 193 18.80 -0.18 -1.12
N GLN A 194 19.01 0.40 0.05
CA GLN A 194 19.90 -0.12 1.07
C GLN A 194 19.08 -0.84 2.13
N TYR A 195 19.55 -2.02 2.53
CA TYR A 195 18.81 -2.90 3.43
C TYR A 195 19.71 -3.40 4.53
N VAL A 196 19.14 -3.49 5.73
CA VAL A 196 19.74 -4.16 6.88
C VAL A 196 18.95 -5.44 7.12
N THR A 197 19.66 -6.56 7.22
CA THR A 197 19.06 -7.83 7.60
C THR A 197 19.34 -8.05 9.09
N THR A 198 18.30 -8.24 9.89
CA THR A 198 18.43 -8.55 11.32
C THR A 198 18.91 -10.00 11.52
N GLU A 199 19.36 -10.32 12.74
CA GLU A 199 19.70 -11.71 13.11
C GLU A 199 18.53 -12.67 12.95
N THR A 200 17.31 -12.18 13.16
CA THR A 200 16.04 -12.91 12.98
C THR A 200 15.65 -13.07 11.50
N GLY A 201 16.44 -12.55 10.57
CA GLY A 201 16.27 -12.68 9.13
C GLY A 201 15.26 -11.71 8.51
N GLU A 202 14.81 -10.70 9.27
CA GLU A 202 13.96 -9.62 8.78
C GLU A 202 14.79 -8.66 7.94
N THR A 203 14.24 -8.19 6.82
CA THR A 203 14.92 -7.19 5.97
C THR A 203 14.24 -5.84 6.12
N ILE A 204 15.00 -4.87 6.64
CA ILE A 204 14.54 -3.50 6.88
C ILE A 204 15.24 -2.56 5.90
N PRO A 205 14.52 -1.79 5.08
CA PRO A 205 15.13 -0.78 4.22
C PRO A 205 15.57 0.43 5.05
N THR A 206 16.83 0.85 4.88
CA THR A 206 17.30 2.17 5.34
C THR A 206 16.69 3.25 4.44
N TRP A 207 16.74 3.00 3.13
CA TRP A 207 15.97 3.69 2.12
C TRP A 207 15.66 2.71 0.97
N GLU A 208 14.56 2.91 0.28
CA GLU A 208 14.11 2.06 -0.83
C GLU A 208 13.23 2.87 -1.78
N ILE A 209 13.46 2.71 -3.09
CA ILE A 209 12.50 3.08 -4.14
C ILE A 209 11.97 1.78 -4.73
N GLU A 210 10.66 1.65 -4.76
CA GLU A 210 9.98 0.45 -5.21
C GLU A 210 8.94 0.78 -6.27
N PHE A 211 9.01 0.09 -7.41
CA PHE A 211 8.02 0.16 -8.46
C PHE A 211 7.27 -1.16 -8.56
N ALA A 212 5.94 -1.10 -8.62
CA ALA A 212 5.08 -2.26 -8.74
C ALA A 212 4.10 -2.11 -9.88
N LEU A 213 3.81 -3.22 -10.55
CA LEU A 213 2.66 -3.35 -11.43
C LEU A 213 1.60 -4.17 -10.69
N MET A 214 0.34 -3.89 -10.93
CA MET A 214 -0.78 -4.55 -10.30
C MET A 214 -1.78 -4.94 -11.37
N TRP A 215 -2.18 -6.20 -11.36
CA TRP A 215 -3.39 -6.67 -12.00
C TRP A 215 -4.41 -6.99 -10.90
N ASP A 216 -5.56 -6.34 -10.93
CA ASP A 216 -6.67 -6.58 -10.02
C ASP A 216 -7.91 -6.94 -10.83
N SER A 217 -8.61 -7.99 -10.42
CA SER A 217 -9.89 -8.37 -10.99
C SER A 217 -11.05 -7.41 -10.64
N GLY A 218 -10.81 -6.43 -9.76
CA GLY A 218 -11.73 -5.36 -9.36
C GLY A 218 -12.75 -5.77 -8.31
N ILE A 219 -13.18 -4.80 -7.50
CA ILE A 219 -14.23 -4.97 -6.48
C ILE A 219 -15.62 -4.53 -6.98
N PHE A 220 -15.65 -3.55 -7.89
CA PHE A 220 -16.87 -2.96 -8.44
C PHE A 220 -17.44 -3.84 -9.55
N VAL A 221 -18.75 -4.09 -9.50
CA VAL A 221 -19.48 -4.84 -10.53
C VAL A 221 -20.40 -3.93 -11.30
N ASN A 222 -20.61 -4.26 -12.57
CA ASN A 222 -21.65 -3.63 -13.37
C ASN A 222 -23.05 -4.17 -13.03
N THR A 223 -24.09 -3.58 -13.63
CA THR A 223 -25.50 -4.04 -13.51
C THR A 223 -25.73 -5.51 -13.89
N THR A 224 -24.79 -6.15 -14.58
CA THR A 224 -24.82 -7.58 -14.95
C THR A 224 -23.91 -8.46 -14.08
N GLY A 225 -23.32 -7.92 -13.01
CA GLY A 225 -22.43 -8.63 -12.07
C GLY A 225 -21.00 -8.84 -12.56
N GLN A 226 -20.61 -8.23 -13.69
CA GLN A 226 -19.25 -8.34 -14.23
C GLN A 226 -18.36 -7.23 -13.65
N SER A 227 -17.15 -7.60 -13.23
CA SER A 227 -16.15 -6.63 -12.77
C SER A 227 -15.16 -6.29 -13.88
N GLN A 228 -14.74 -5.03 -13.92
CA GLN A 228 -13.64 -4.62 -14.77
C GLN A 228 -12.30 -5.03 -14.16
N LYS A 229 -11.48 -5.69 -14.99
CA LYS A 229 -10.09 -5.96 -14.66
C LYS A 229 -9.31 -4.65 -14.78
N GLN A 230 -8.54 -4.32 -13.76
CA GLN A 230 -7.75 -3.11 -13.71
C GLN A 230 -6.26 -3.45 -13.75
N PHE A 231 -5.52 -2.67 -14.54
CA PHE A 231 -4.06 -2.66 -14.51
C PHE A 231 -3.61 -1.32 -13.93
N ALA A 232 -2.93 -1.39 -12.80
CA ALA A 232 -2.41 -0.21 -12.12
C ALA A 232 -0.89 -0.31 -11.95
N TRP A 233 -0.26 0.84 -11.76
CA TRP A 233 1.13 0.93 -11.31
C TRP A 233 1.18 1.64 -9.96
N SER A 234 2.22 1.33 -9.19
CA SER A 234 2.53 2.00 -7.93
C SER A 234 4.02 2.33 -7.86
N LEU A 235 4.34 3.50 -7.33
CA LEU A 235 5.69 3.93 -7.01
C LEU A 235 5.74 4.30 -5.53
N ALA A 236 6.61 3.64 -4.78
CA ALA A 236 6.86 3.93 -3.38
C ALA A 236 8.30 4.37 -3.17
N ALA A 237 8.49 5.31 -2.25
CA ALA A 237 9.78 5.71 -1.74
C ALA A 237 9.74 5.65 -0.21
N SER A 238 10.76 5.07 0.40
CA SER A 238 10.93 5.05 1.84
C SER A 238 12.33 5.49 2.23
N ALA A 239 12.42 6.21 3.34
CA ALA A 239 13.67 6.65 3.93
C ALA A 239 13.48 6.77 5.45
N GLY A 240 14.27 6.01 6.21
CA GLY A 240 14.12 5.94 7.66
C GLY A 240 12.70 5.52 8.06
N PRO A 241 12.01 6.29 8.92
CA PRO A 241 10.67 5.95 9.38
C PRO A 241 9.57 6.36 8.38
N VAL A 242 9.86 7.10 7.32
CA VAL A 242 8.84 7.65 6.42
C VAL A 242 8.74 6.82 5.15
N ARG A 243 7.51 6.54 4.72
CA ARG A 243 7.20 5.96 3.42
C ARG A 243 6.10 6.77 2.73
N PHE A 244 6.39 7.13 1.49
CA PHE A 244 5.46 7.71 0.54
C PHE A 244 5.15 6.69 -0.55
N GLU A 245 3.90 6.63 -1.00
CA GLU A 245 3.49 5.81 -2.13
C GLU A 245 2.45 6.55 -2.96
N THR A 246 2.51 6.41 -4.28
CA THR A 246 1.44 6.85 -5.19
C THR A 246 1.13 5.75 -6.20
N TRP A 247 -0.11 5.67 -6.64
CA TRP A 247 -0.57 4.70 -7.63
C TRP A 247 -1.67 5.26 -8.51
N ASN A 248 -1.81 4.66 -9.69
CA ASN A 248 -2.84 5.01 -10.65
C ASN A 248 -3.13 3.85 -11.63
N ASP A 249 -4.33 3.85 -12.20
CA ASP A 249 -4.86 2.84 -13.12
C ASP A 249 -4.64 3.16 -14.62
N SER A 250 -3.84 4.17 -14.95
CA SER A 250 -3.56 4.59 -16.35
C SER A 250 -2.86 3.54 -17.24
N MET A 251 -2.59 2.33 -16.75
CA MET A 251 -2.01 1.25 -17.55
C MET A 251 -3.06 0.35 -18.20
N GLY A 252 -4.35 0.48 -17.84
CA GLY A 252 -5.44 -0.29 -18.45
C GLY A 252 -5.63 -0.06 -19.95
N HIS A 253 -5.28 1.12 -20.46
CA HIS A 253 -5.42 1.48 -21.88
C HIS A 253 -4.21 2.27 -22.38
N ILE A 254 -3.14 1.56 -22.78
CA ILE A 254 -1.90 2.15 -23.33
C ILE A 254 -2.14 2.98 -24.61
N SER A 255 -3.30 2.89 -25.27
CA SER A 255 -3.60 3.63 -26.51
C SER A 255 -4.75 4.63 -26.47
N GLU A 256 -5.55 4.70 -25.40
CA GLU A 256 -6.71 5.60 -25.37
C GLU A 256 -6.86 6.21 -23.98
N ARG A 257 -6.27 7.40 -23.79
CA ARG A 257 -6.65 8.50 -22.86
C ARG A 257 -7.41 8.15 -21.56
N ASP A 258 -7.17 7.00 -20.96
CA ASP A 258 -7.88 6.58 -19.77
C ASP A 258 -7.08 7.05 -18.55
N TYR A 259 -7.47 8.20 -18.03
CA TYR A 259 -6.98 8.76 -16.78
C TYR A 259 -7.93 8.28 -15.69
N GLY A 260 -7.87 6.96 -15.46
CA GLY A 260 -8.92 6.21 -14.81
C GLY A 260 -9.40 6.76 -13.47
N PRO A 261 -10.51 6.23 -12.97
CA PRO A 261 -11.25 6.76 -11.84
C PRO A 261 -10.45 6.80 -10.52
N SER A 262 -9.26 6.19 -10.49
CA SER A 262 -8.47 5.95 -9.28
C SER A 262 -7.09 6.60 -9.33
N TYR A 263 -6.92 7.70 -8.59
CA TYR A 263 -5.61 8.25 -8.24
C TYR A 263 -5.45 8.21 -6.73
N GLY A 264 -4.32 7.65 -6.27
CA GLY A 264 -4.07 7.50 -4.86
C GLY A 264 -2.66 7.89 -4.44
N VAL A 265 -2.56 8.30 -3.17
CA VAL A 265 -1.32 8.60 -2.49
C VAL A 265 -1.42 8.15 -1.03
N ALA A 266 -0.33 7.64 -0.47
CA ALA A 266 -0.21 7.30 0.93
C ALA A 266 1.06 7.90 1.50
N LEU A 267 0.95 8.50 2.69
CA LEU A 267 2.07 8.92 3.51
C LEU A 267 1.98 8.22 4.86
N THR A 268 3.03 7.51 5.22
CA THR A 268 3.08 6.65 6.41
C THR A 268 4.35 6.89 7.20
N VAL A 269 4.25 6.78 8.52
CA VAL A 269 5.35 6.95 9.46
C VAL A 269 5.40 5.77 10.41
N ASP A 270 6.53 5.05 10.43
CA ASP A 270 6.87 4.04 11.41
C ASP A 270 7.33 4.71 12.71
N VAL A 271 6.44 4.69 13.70
CA VAL A 271 6.62 5.32 15.01
C VAL A 271 7.72 4.63 15.81
N LEU A 272 7.85 3.31 15.72
CA LEU A 272 8.90 2.57 16.42
C LEU A 272 10.28 2.96 15.90
N ARG A 273 10.43 3.05 14.58
CA ARG A 273 11.69 3.49 13.97
C ARG A 273 11.99 4.95 14.27
N ALA A 274 10.99 5.83 14.20
CA ALA A 274 11.16 7.24 14.55
C ALA A 274 11.65 7.40 16.00
N TRP A 275 11.03 6.67 16.93
CA TRP A 275 11.43 6.66 18.34
C TRP A 275 12.87 6.18 18.54
N ASN A 276 13.26 5.06 17.92
CA ASN A 276 14.61 4.51 18.04
C ASN A 276 15.67 5.47 17.49
N ILE A 277 15.38 6.15 16.38
CA ILE A 277 16.26 7.18 15.82
C ILE A 277 16.41 8.34 16.80
N MET A 278 15.31 8.83 17.39
CA MET A 278 15.35 9.91 18.38
C MET A 278 16.16 9.53 19.62
N GLN A 279 16.03 8.30 20.12
CA GLN A 279 16.81 7.83 21.25
C GLN A 279 18.30 7.74 20.91
N GLY A 280 18.64 7.27 19.71
CA GLY A 280 20.02 7.24 19.24
C GLY A 280 20.68 8.62 19.14
N PHE A 281 19.91 9.69 18.87
CA PHE A 281 20.41 11.07 18.96
C PHE A 281 20.64 11.52 20.40
N ARG A 282 19.77 11.14 21.34
CA ARG A 282 19.90 11.51 22.76
C ARG A 282 21.06 10.81 23.46
N SER A 283 21.44 9.62 23.01
CA SER A 283 22.55 8.85 23.60
C SER A 283 23.93 9.20 23.04
N LYS A 284 24.02 10.03 21.99
CA LYS A 284 25.32 10.51 21.48
C LYS A 284 25.79 11.67 22.36
N PRO A 285 26.99 11.60 22.97
CA PRO A 285 27.52 12.73 23.72
C PRO A 285 27.68 13.94 22.81
N THR A 286 27.19 15.09 23.25
CA THR A 286 27.43 16.38 22.60
C THR A 286 28.94 16.63 22.54
N PRO A 287 29.53 17.08 21.41
CA PRO A 287 30.97 17.32 21.30
C PRO A 287 31.54 18.47 22.16
N GLU A 288 30.82 18.92 23.19
CA GLU A 288 31.22 20.05 24.04
C GLU A 288 30.81 19.79 25.49
N GLN A 289 31.57 18.94 26.18
CA GLN A 289 31.76 19.07 27.62
C GLN A 289 33.27 19.03 27.88
N PRO A 290 33.91 20.17 28.22
CA PRO A 290 35.30 20.13 28.66
C PRO A 290 35.37 19.30 29.94
N ALA A 291 36.35 18.40 30.00
CA ALA A 291 36.65 17.62 31.19
C ALA A 291 36.82 18.58 32.38
N SER A 292 35.95 18.47 33.39
CA SER A 292 36.16 19.14 34.67
C SER A 292 37.39 18.50 35.33
N SER A 293 38.48 19.26 35.33
CA SER A 293 39.69 19.03 36.14
C SER A 293 39.37 18.89 37.63
#